data_AF-A0A4D6LDU3-F1
#
_entry.id   AF-A0A4D6LDU3-F1
#
_cell.length_a   1.000
_cell.length_b   1.000
_cell.length_c   1.000
_cell.angle_alpha   90.00
_cell.angle_beta   90.00
_cell.angle_gamma   90.00
#
_symmetry.space_group_name_H-M   'P 1'
#
loop_
_entity.id
_entity.type
_entity.pdbx_description
1 polymer ?
#
loop_
_entity_poly.entity_id
_entity_poly.type
_entity_poly.pdbx_seq_one_letter_code
_entity_poly.pdbx_strand_id
1 'polypeptide(L)'
;MTSHSEDDNLPFEEAKWKKGVVMMKKIIRAKNKLLRTFRTNLANTYLKDENGNYIENPPTEPPEKYASMISEDVWKDFVVKRMDTSFEEKILKNKERASHSKYPYRGSRNGYARQEQEMELGSNVSNIPRQELWKHARVNKAGEIENEDIQQVWNKCVSNIVTNYTIRRDEVMLAQTSLLKLYVSQSI
;
A
#
# COMPACT_ATOMS: atom_id res chain seq x y z
N MET A 1 -41.82 -24.45 -33.90
CA MET A 1 -40.35 -24.41 -33.93
C MET A 1 -39.94 -23.26 -33.03
N THR A 2 -39.67 -23.54 -31.76
CA THR A 2 -39.26 -22.51 -30.80
C THR A 2 -37.75 -22.58 -30.69
N SER A 3 -37.07 -21.65 -31.38
CA SER A 3 -35.64 -21.41 -31.25
C SER A 3 -35.33 -21.03 -29.81
N HIS A 4 -34.70 -21.93 -29.05
CA HIS A 4 -34.05 -21.57 -27.80
C HIS A 4 -32.82 -20.73 -28.14
N SER A 5 -32.90 -19.43 -27.89
CA SER A 5 -31.78 -18.50 -27.96
C SER A 5 -30.76 -18.86 -26.88
N GLU A 6 -29.54 -19.17 -27.31
CA GLU A 6 -28.38 -19.52 -26.47
C GLU A 6 -27.87 -18.33 -25.62
N ASP A 7 -28.50 -17.16 -25.73
CA ASP A 7 -27.99 -15.88 -25.23
C ASP A 7 -28.27 -15.61 -23.74
N ASP A 8 -29.22 -16.33 -23.11
CA ASP A 8 -29.64 -16.05 -21.73
C ASP A 8 -28.69 -16.59 -20.63
N ASN A 9 -27.67 -17.38 -21.00
CA ASN A 9 -26.68 -17.93 -20.07
C ASN A 9 -25.33 -17.18 -20.01
N LEU A 10 -25.13 -16.15 -20.83
CA LEU A 10 -23.88 -15.38 -20.88
C LEU A 10 -23.45 -14.76 -19.53
N PRO A 11 -24.34 -14.14 -18.71
CA PRO A 11 -23.91 -13.44 -17.49
C PRO A 11 -23.39 -14.36 -16.39
N PHE A 12 -23.89 -15.60 -16.34
CA PHE A 12 -23.55 -16.58 -15.31
C PHE A 12 -22.20 -17.26 -15.60
N GLU A 13 -21.97 -17.70 -16.84
CA GLU A 13 -20.69 -18.27 -17.25
C GLU A 13 -19.56 -17.22 -17.26
N GLU A 14 -19.85 -15.97 -17.65
CA GLU A 14 -18.88 -14.88 -17.56
C GLU A 14 -18.49 -14.58 -16.10
N ALA A 15 -19.45 -14.59 -15.17
CA ALA A 15 -19.18 -14.41 -13.75
C ALA A 15 -18.35 -15.57 -13.15
N LYS A 16 -18.59 -16.81 -13.59
CA LYS A 16 -17.84 -18.00 -13.19
C LYS A 16 -16.41 -17.95 -13.70
N TRP A 17 -16.19 -17.56 -14.95
CA TRP A 17 -14.84 -17.34 -15.51
C TRP A 17 -14.08 -16.23 -14.77
N LYS A 18 -14.73 -15.09 -14.50
CA LYS A 18 -14.14 -14.00 -13.70
C LYS A 18 -13.73 -14.47 -12.30
N LYS A 19 -14.58 -15.24 -11.62
CA LYS A 19 -14.25 -15.85 -10.31
C LYS A 19 -13.07 -16.84 -10.41
N GLY A 20 -13.05 -17.69 -11.43
CA GLY A 20 -11.95 -18.63 -11.68
C GLY A 20 -10.61 -17.92 -11.92
N VAL A 21 -10.60 -16.86 -12.73
CA VAL A 21 -9.42 -16.03 -12.99
C VAL A 21 -8.92 -15.35 -11.71
N VAL A 22 -9.82 -14.82 -10.88
CA VAL A 22 -9.45 -14.23 -9.58
C VAL A 22 -8.81 -15.27 -8.65
N MET A 23 -9.35 -16.49 -8.61
CA MET A 23 -8.81 -17.58 -7.81
C MET A 23 -7.43 -18.01 -8.29
N MET A 24 -7.24 -18.21 -9.60
CA MET A 24 -5.95 -18.50 -10.23
C MET A 24 -4.90 -17.44 -9.88
N LYS A 25 -5.25 -16.15 -9.97
CA LYS A 25 -4.36 -15.04 -9.57
C LYS A 25 -3.94 -15.14 -8.09
N LYS A 26 -4.86 -15.52 -7.19
CA LYS A 26 -4.54 -15.72 -5.76
C LYS A 26 -3.55 -16.89 -5.57
N ILE A 27 -3.78 -18.01 -6.25
CA ILE A 27 -2.92 -19.19 -6.17
C ILE A 27 -1.51 -18.87 -6.69
N ILE A 28 -1.40 -18.23 -7.86
CA ILE A 28 -0.11 -17.83 -8.44
C ILE A 28 0.64 -16.88 -7.49
N ARG A 29 -0.05 -15.90 -6.90
CA ARG A 29 0.55 -15.00 -5.90
C ARG A 29 1.06 -15.76 -4.68
N ALA A 30 0.29 -16.71 -4.16
CA ALA A 30 0.69 -17.53 -3.02
C ALA A 30 1.92 -18.39 -3.33
N LYS A 31 1.92 -19.07 -4.49
CA LYS A 31 3.07 -19.85 -4.98
C LYS A 31 4.31 -18.98 -5.14
N ASN A 32 4.19 -17.81 -5.76
CA ASN A 32 5.30 -16.87 -5.93
C ASN A 32 5.83 -16.35 -4.58
N LYS A 33 4.95 -16.12 -3.60
CA LYS A 33 5.35 -15.73 -2.25
C LYS A 33 6.17 -16.85 -1.58
N LEU A 34 5.70 -18.08 -1.65
CA LEU A 34 6.41 -19.25 -1.12
C LEU A 34 7.78 -19.44 -1.78
N LEU A 35 7.83 -19.37 -3.12
CA LEU A 35 9.09 -19.49 -3.86
C LEU A 35 10.08 -18.37 -3.52
N ARG A 36 9.61 -17.12 -3.36
CA ARG A 36 10.46 -16.01 -2.93
C ARG A 36 11.01 -16.24 -1.53
N THR A 37 10.18 -16.68 -0.59
CA THR A 37 10.63 -17.00 0.77
C THR A 37 11.65 -18.13 0.76
N PHE A 38 11.38 -19.19 0.01
CA PHE A 38 12.30 -20.33 -0.15
C PHE A 38 13.67 -19.88 -0.68
N ARG A 39 13.71 -19.13 -1.77
CA ARG A 39 14.96 -18.60 -2.36
C ARG A 39 15.70 -17.63 -1.44
N THR A 40 15.00 -16.89 -0.58
CA THR A 40 15.64 -16.01 0.40
C THR A 40 16.24 -16.81 1.54
N ASN A 41 15.53 -17.81 2.04
CA ASN A 41 16.03 -18.69 3.10
C ASN A 41 17.26 -19.47 2.62
N LEU A 42 17.22 -20.03 1.41
CA LEU A 42 18.39 -20.70 0.81
C LEU A 42 19.62 -19.78 0.79
N ALA A 43 19.48 -18.55 0.29
CA ALA A 43 20.60 -17.62 0.26
C ALA A 43 21.09 -17.25 1.67
N ASN A 44 20.19 -17.00 2.61
CA ASN A 44 20.57 -16.61 3.97
C ASN A 44 21.21 -17.76 4.77
N THR A 45 20.85 -19.01 4.49
CA THR A 45 21.38 -20.17 5.23
C THR A 45 22.67 -20.71 4.62
N TYR A 46 22.82 -20.68 3.30
CA TYR A 46 23.92 -21.38 2.61
C TYR A 46 24.90 -20.45 1.88
N LEU A 47 24.52 -19.19 1.62
CA LEU A 47 25.34 -18.24 0.88
C LEU A 47 25.79 -17.05 1.72
N LYS A 48 25.34 -16.94 2.97
CA LYS A 48 25.68 -15.83 3.86
C LYS A 48 26.35 -16.30 5.14
N ASP A 49 27.23 -15.46 5.64
CA ASP A 49 27.89 -15.62 6.95
C ASP A 49 27.00 -15.13 8.10
N GLU A 50 27.50 -15.26 9.33
CA GLU A 50 26.83 -14.79 10.56
C GLU A 50 26.64 -13.25 10.58
N ASN A 51 27.48 -12.53 9.84
CA ASN A 51 27.45 -11.08 9.70
C ASN A 51 26.47 -10.61 8.62
N GLY A 52 25.87 -11.53 7.85
CA GLY A 52 24.91 -11.26 6.79
C GLY A 52 25.52 -10.87 5.43
N ASN A 53 26.84 -10.99 5.29
CA ASN A 53 27.58 -10.82 4.04
C ASN A 53 27.59 -12.13 3.25
N TYR A 54 27.80 -12.02 1.94
CA TYR A 54 27.93 -13.20 1.09
C TYR A 54 29.31 -13.86 1.29
N ILE A 55 29.33 -15.18 1.36
CA ILE A 55 30.59 -15.95 1.50
C ILE A 55 31.43 -15.85 0.22
N GLU A 56 32.75 -15.72 0.36
CA GLU A 56 33.68 -15.59 -0.78
C GLU A 56 33.71 -16.86 -1.65
N ASN A 57 33.62 -18.04 -1.02
CA ASN A 57 33.63 -19.34 -1.69
C ASN A 57 32.27 -20.05 -1.52
N PRO A 58 31.30 -19.80 -2.41
CA PRO A 58 29.99 -20.42 -2.30
C PRO A 58 30.03 -21.92 -2.67
N PRO A 59 29.19 -22.75 -2.04
CA PRO A 59 29.05 -24.16 -2.40
C PRO A 59 28.65 -24.35 -3.87
N THR A 60 29.38 -25.20 -4.57
CA THR A 60 29.10 -25.55 -5.98
C THR A 60 27.91 -26.51 -6.13
N GLU A 61 27.62 -27.27 -5.08
CA GLU A 61 26.55 -28.27 -5.05
C GLU A 61 25.35 -27.79 -4.21
N PRO A 62 24.12 -28.22 -4.57
CA PRO A 62 22.95 -27.89 -3.79
C PRO A 62 23.01 -28.54 -2.40
N PRO A 63 22.40 -27.93 -1.37
CA PRO A 63 22.32 -28.54 -0.06
C PRO A 63 21.65 -29.91 -0.11
N GLU A 64 22.17 -30.89 0.65
CA GLU A 64 21.71 -32.29 0.66
C GLU A 64 20.19 -32.42 0.81
N LYS A 65 19.58 -31.60 1.69
CA LYS A 65 18.13 -31.58 1.94
C LYS A 65 17.30 -31.26 0.70
N TYR A 66 17.86 -30.55 -0.28
CA TYR A 66 17.21 -30.13 -1.51
C TYR A 66 17.84 -30.72 -2.77
N ALA A 67 18.84 -31.60 -2.64
CA ALA A 67 19.54 -32.20 -3.77
C ALA A 67 18.58 -33.00 -4.69
N SER A 68 17.52 -33.59 -4.15
CA SER A 68 16.48 -34.27 -4.92
C SER A 68 15.53 -33.33 -5.69
N MET A 69 15.47 -32.06 -5.30
CA MET A 69 14.53 -31.07 -5.85
C MET A 69 15.20 -30.01 -6.74
N ILE A 70 16.50 -29.78 -6.54
CA ILE A 70 17.28 -28.76 -7.23
C ILE A 70 18.44 -29.45 -7.95
N SER A 71 18.40 -29.41 -9.28
CA SER A 71 19.53 -29.86 -10.10
C SER A 71 20.75 -28.93 -9.90
N GLU A 72 21.95 -29.49 -10.02
CA GLU A 72 23.21 -28.74 -9.88
C GLU A 72 23.30 -27.51 -10.79
N ASP A 73 22.84 -27.61 -12.04
CA ASP A 73 22.87 -26.49 -12.98
C ASP A 73 22.02 -25.31 -12.50
N VAL A 74 20.81 -25.61 -11.99
CA VAL A 74 19.91 -24.60 -11.41
C VAL A 74 20.50 -23.98 -10.14
N TRP A 75 21.25 -24.76 -9.36
CA TRP A 75 21.94 -24.26 -8.18
C TRP A 75 23.08 -23.31 -8.57
N LYS A 76 23.95 -23.71 -9.50
CA LYS A 76 25.05 -22.87 -10.02
C LYS A 76 24.52 -21.54 -10.57
N ASP A 77 23.48 -21.59 -11.40
CA ASP A 77 22.78 -20.40 -11.91
C ASP A 77 22.24 -19.50 -10.78
N PHE A 78 21.69 -20.11 -9.73
CA PHE A 78 21.18 -19.39 -8.58
C PHE A 78 22.28 -18.69 -7.81
N VAL A 79 23.42 -19.35 -7.56
CA VAL A 79 24.58 -18.78 -6.89
C VAL A 79 25.13 -17.60 -7.69
N VAL A 80 25.37 -17.77 -8.99
CA VAL A 80 25.87 -16.71 -9.88
C VAL A 80 24.95 -15.49 -9.84
N LYS A 81 23.62 -15.68 -9.95
CA LYS A 81 22.64 -14.59 -9.88
C LYS A 81 22.61 -13.87 -8.53
N ARG A 82 22.97 -14.55 -7.43
CA ARG A 82 22.97 -13.97 -6.08
C ARG A 82 24.25 -13.21 -5.77
N MET A 83 25.38 -13.66 -6.30
CA MET A 83 26.70 -13.05 -6.15
C MET A 83 26.99 -11.95 -7.18
N ASP A 84 26.10 -11.76 -8.15
CA ASP A 84 26.22 -10.69 -9.13
C ASP A 84 26.22 -9.30 -8.46
N THR A 85 27.22 -8.49 -8.78
CA THR A 85 27.38 -7.13 -8.24
C THR A 85 26.21 -6.24 -8.62
N SER A 86 25.62 -6.43 -9.82
CA SER A 86 24.45 -5.67 -10.26
C SER A 86 23.22 -5.91 -9.35
N PHE A 87 23.12 -7.13 -8.81
CA PHE A 87 22.06 -7.50 -7.89
C PHE A 87 22.24 -6.86 -6.52
N GLU A 88 23.48 -6.80 -6.03
CA GLU A 88 23.83 -6.13 -4.78
C GLU A 88 23.56 -4.62 -4.83
N GLU A 89 24.01 -3.94 -5.89
CA GLU A 89 23.73 -2.52 -6.12
C GLU A 89 22.23 -2.24 -6.10
N LYS A 90 21.43 -3.11 -6.74
CA LYS A 90 19.98 -3.01 -6.75
C LYS A 90 19.38 -3.18 -5.36
N ILE A 91 19.93 -4.08 -4.53
CA ILE A 91 19.51 -4.23 -3.14
C ILE A 91 19.81 -2.95 -2.36
N LEU A 92 21.03 -2.41 -2.47
CA LEU A 92 21.47 -1.24 -1.74
C LEU A 92 20.61 -0.01 -2.08
N LYS A 93 20.40 0.24 -3.38
CA LYS A 93 19.53 1.32 -3.87
C LYS A 93 18.09 1.19 -3.37
N ASN A 94 17.56 -0.02 -3.29
CA ASN A 94 16.22 -0.25 -2.75
C ASN A 94 16.15 -0.06 -1.24
N LYS A 95 17.19 -0.47 -0.49
CA LYS A 95 17.30 -0.21 0.95
C LYS A 95 17.36 1.29 1.23
N GLU A 96 18.18 2.02 0.49
CA GLU A 96 18.32 3.47 0.59
C GLU A 96 17.01 4.19 0.29
N ARG A 97 16.29 3.77 -0.76
CA ARG A 97 14.94 4.31 -1.05
C ARG A 97 13.95 4.04 0.09
N ALA A 98 14.01 2.85 0.70
CA ALA A 98 13.13 2.49 1.80
C ALA A 98 13.44 3.25 3.09
N SER A 99 14.72 3.51 3.37
CA SER A 99 15.15 4.28 4.56
C SER A 99 14.84 5.76 4.44
N HIS A 100 14.94 6.33 3.23
CA HIS A 100 14.73 7.76 2.97
C HIS A 100 13.34 8.07 2.38
N SER A 101 12.29 7.41 2.89
CA SER A 101 10.93 7.75 2.48
C SER A 101 10.59 9.18 2.90
N LYS A 102 10.16 10.02 1.93
CA LYS A 102 9.78 11.42 2.16
C LYS A 102 8.70 11.59 3.24
N TYR A 103 7.77 10.64 3.31
CA TYR A 103 6.63 10.68 4.23
C TYR A 103 6.57 9.39 5.05
N PRO A 104 7.46 9.22 6.05
CA PRO A 104 7.54 8.00 6.84
C PRO A 104 6.23 7.73 7.57
N TYR A 105 5.76 6.48 7.48
CA TYR A 105 4.56 6.01 8.18
C TYR A 105 4.93 5.52 9.58
N ARG A 106 4.18 5.93 10.60
CA ARG A 106 4.43 5.59 12.01
C ARG A 106 3.37 4.70 12.64
N GLY A 107 2.27 4.42 11.94
CA GLY A 107 1.20 3.52 12.40
C GLY A 107 1.55 2.03 12.49
N SER A 108 2.83 1.66 12.47
CA SER A 108 3.30 0.27 12.51
C SER A 108 2.59 -0.60 11.44
N ARG A 109 2.02 -1.74 11.83
CA ARG A 109 1.22 -2.65 11.00
C ARG A 109 -0.27 -2.30 10.96
N ASN A 110 -0.71 -1.32 11.74
CA ASN A 110 -2.09 -0.87 11.68
C ASN A 110 -2.24 -0.09 10.38
N GLY A 111 -3.02 -0.61 9.44
CA GLY A 111 -3.43 0.17 8.25
C GLY A 111 -4.50 1.20 8.63
N TYR A 112 -4.85 2.07 7.68
CA TYR A 112 -5.84 3.14 7.91
C TYR A 112 -7.19 2.63 8.44
N ALA A 113 -7.67 1.47 7.96
CA ALA A 113 -8.95 0.91 8.42
C ALA A 113 -8.95 0.60 9.93
N ARG A 114 -7.82 0.13 10.47
CA ARG A 114 -7.71 -0.15 11.90
C ARG A 114 -7.51 1.13 12.71
N GLN A 115 -6.76 2.09 12.16
CA GLN A 115 -6.59 3.39 12.80
C GLN A 115 -7.92 4.15 12.93
N GLU A 116 -8.74 4.09 11.89
CA GLU A 116 -10.09 4.68 11.88
C GLU A 116 -10.95 4.08 12.99
N GLN A 117 -11.01 2.76 13.09
CA GLN A 117 -11.73 2.08 14.18
C GLN A 117 -11.22 2.48 15.58
N GLU A 118 -9.89 2.56 15.76
CA GLU A 118 -9.29 2.96 17.04
C GLU A 118 -9.67 4.41 17.41
N MET A 119 -9.72 5.31 16.43
CA MET A 119 -10.13 6.70 16.65
C MET A 119 -11.64 6.87 16.84
N GLU A 120 -12.48 6.07 16.17
CA GLU A 120 -13.95 6.03 16.36
C GLU A 120 -14.32 5.46 17.73
N LEU A 121 -13.55 4.51 18.25
CA LEU A 121 -13.74 4.02 19.61
C LEU A 121 -13.33 5.07 20.65
N GLY A 122 -12.31 5.88 20.35
CA GLY A 122 -11.81 6.93 21.24
C GLY A 122 -12.57 8.25 21.15
N SER A 123 -13.37 8.48 20.11
CA SER A 123 -14.15 9.70 19.90
C SER A 123 -15.57 9.33 19.47
N ASN A 124 -16.61 9.96 20.03
CA ASN A 124 -18.02 9.70 19.65
C ASN A 124 -18.37 10.20 18.22
N VAL A 125 -17.42 10.16 17.28
CA VAL A 125 -17.51 10.64 15.90
C VAL A 125 -17.33 9.45 14.97
N SER A 126 -18.36 9.13 14.20
CA SER A 126 -18.41 7.97 13.29
C SER A 126 -17.89 8.24 11.87
N ASN A 127 -17.33 9.43 11.62
CA ASN A 127 -16.83 9.80 10.29
C ASN A 127 -15.58 10.66 10.45
N ILE A 128 -14.44 9.99 10.49
CA ILE A 128 -13.16 10.65 10.67
C ILE A 128 -12.67 11.16 9.31
N PRO A 129 -12.41 12.46 9.18
CA PRO A 129 -11.91 13.00 7.93
C PRO A 129 -10.56 12.37 7.54
N ARG A 130 -10.39 12.08 6.25
CA ARG A 130 -9.19 11.39 5.72
C ARG A 130 -7.87 12.09 6.05
N GLN A 131 -7.86 13.42 6.10
CA GLN A 131 -6.67 14.19 6.48
C GLN A 131 -6.26 13.95 7.94
N GLU A 132 -7.20 13.76 8.86
CA GLU A 132 -6.91 13.46 10.26
C GLU A 132 -6.32 12.05 10.40
N LEU A 133 -6.88 11.06 9.69
CA LEU A 133 -6.29 9.71 9.60
C LEU A 133 -4.86 9.76 9.05
N TRP A 134 -4.62 10.58 8.02
CA TRP A 134 -3.30 10.74 7.41
C TRP A 134 -2.28 11.37 8.37
N LYS A 135 -2.71 12.36 9.17
CA LYS A 135 -1.91 12.98 10.24
C LYS A 135 -1.63 11.99 11.36
N HIS A 136 -2.66 11.32 11.86
CA HIS A 136 -2.55 10.36 12.97
C HIS A 136 -1.56 9.23 12.66
N ALA A 137 -1.51 8.80 11.40
CA ALA A 137 -0.54 7.85 10.90
C ALA A 137 0.94 8.31 10.93
N ARG A 138 1.22 9.59 11.17
CA ARG A 138 2.54 10.24 10.97
C ARG A 138 3.02 11.03 12.17
N VAL A 139 2.23 11.11 13.24
CA VAL A 139 2.66 11.72 14.50
C VAL A 139 3.50 10.76 15.33
N ASN A 140 4.34 11.32 16.20
CA ASN A 140 5.08 10.56 17.22
C ASN A 140 4.16 10.19 18.40
N LYS A 141 4.71 9.52 19.42
CA LYS A 141 3.95 9.15 20.64
C LYS A 141 3.44 10.36 21.44
N ALA A 142 4.07 11.54 21.27
CA ALA A 142 3.64 12.79 21.87
C ALA A 142 2.55 13.51 21.03
N GLY A 143 2.21 12.99 19.85
CA GLY A 143 1.23 13.59 18.94
C GLY A 143 1.79 14.65 18.00
N GLU A 144 3.12 14.79 17.93
CA GLU A 144 3.80 15.83 17.14
C GLU A 144 4.26 15.31 15.77
N ILE A 145 4.29 16.21 14.79
CA ILE A 145 4.83 15.94 13.45
C ILE A 145 6.28 16.43 13.41
N GLU A 146 7.22 15.50 13.52
CA GLU A 146 8.66 15.82 13.51
C GLU A 146 9.19 16.17 12.11
N ASN A 147 8.55 15.68 11.05
CA ASN A 147 9.02 15.82 9.68
C ASN A 147 8.40 17.07 9.03
N GLU A 148 9.26 18.00 8.60
CA GLU A 148 8.84 19.28 8.02
C GLU A 148 8.05 19.12 6.71
N ASP A 149 8.40 18.18 5.84
CA ASP A 149 7.62 17.88 4.63
C ASP A 149 6.19 17.41 4.98
N ILE A 150 6.04 16.60 6.02
CA ILE A 150 4.72 16.16 6.51
C ILE A 150 3.95 17.35 7.07
N GLN A 151 4.62 18.23 7.82
CA GLN A 151 4.03 19.44 8.38
C GLN A 151 3.54 20.40 7.29
N GLN A 152 4.31 20.59 6.22
CA GLN A 152 3.91 21.42 5.08
C GLN A 152 2.65 20.88 4.39
N VAL A 153 2.58 19.56 4.17
CA VAL A 153 1.39 18.91 3.59
C VAL A 153 0.18 19.09 4.52
N TRP A 154 0.38 18.90 5.83
CA TRP A 154 -0.68 19.13 6.81
C TRP A 154 -1.19 20.57 6.81
N ASN A 155 -0.29 21.55 6.83
CA ASN A 155 -0.62 22.96 6.78
C ASN A 155 -1.43 23.31 5.53
N LYS A 156 -1.06 22.75 4.37
CA LYS A 156 -1.80 22.91 3.12
C LYS A 156 -3.22 22.32 3.21
N CYS A 157 -3.36 21.15 3.81
CA CYS A 157 -4.67 20.54 4.04
C CYS A 157 -5.57 21.43 4.91
N VAL A 158 -5.04 21.93 6.03
CA VAL A 158 -5.78 22.81 6.95
C VAL A 158 -6.15 24.13 6.27
N SER A 159 -5.21 24.77 5.56
CA SER A 159 -5.47 26.00 4.82
C SER A 159 -6.59 25.82 3.80
N ASN A 160 -6.54 24.75 2.99
CA ASN A 160 -7.59 24.46 2.01
C ASN A 160 -8.96 24.26 2.67
N ILE A 161 -9.00 23.60 3.83
CA ILE A 161 -10.25 23.40 4.58
C ILE A 161 -10.82 24.75 5.02
N VAL A 162 -10.00 25.60 5.65
CA VAL A 162 -10.42 26.93 6.10
C VAL A 162 -10.91 27.77 4.94
N THR A 163 -10.15 27.84 3.84
CA THR A 163 -10.53 28.58 2.64
C THR A 163 -11.87 28.14 2.07
N ASN A 164 -12.10 26.82 1.96
CA ASN A 164 -13.37 26.28 1.48
C ASN A 164 -14.55 26.60 2.42
N TYR A 165 -14.33 26.57 3.74
CA TYR A 165 -15.35 26.96 4.70
C TYR A 165 -15.69 28.46 4.60
N THR A 166 -14.70 29.32 4.42
CA THR A 166 -14.90 30.77 4.26
C THR A 166 -15.70 31.06 2.98
N ILE A 167 -15.29 30.50 1.83
CA ILE A 167 -16.01 30.69 0.55
C ILE A 167 -17.46 30.26 0.69
N ARG A 168 -17.72 29.08 1.26
CA ARG A 168 -19.08 28.57 1.43
C ARG A 168 -19.92 29.46 2.36
N ARG A 169 -19.32 30.04 3.41
CA ARG A 169 -20.03 31.00 4.28
C ARG A 169 -20.38 32.27 3.52
N ASP A 170 -19.44 32.83 2.76
CA ASP A 170 -19.64 34.07 2.02
C ASP A 170 -20.72 33.90 0.93
N GLU A 171 -20.74 32.78 0.23
CA GLU A 171 -21.80 32.42 -0.72
C GLU A 171 -23.18 32.35 -0.07
N VAL A 172 -23.28 31.74 1.12
CA VAL A 172 -24.54 31.65 1.87
C VAL A 172 -25.01 33.04 2.30
N MET A 173 -24.11 33.89 2.78
CA MET A 173 -24.44 35.27 3.17
C MET A 173 -24.90 36.12 1.96
N LEU A 174 -24.26 35.97 0.80
CA LEU A 174 -24.67 36.64 -0.43
C LEU A 174 -26.04 36.16 -0.92
N ALA A 175 -26.34 34.87 -0.83
CA ALA A 175 -27.65 34.33 -1.18
C ALA A 175 -28.75 34.86 -0.24
N GLN A 176 -28.51 34.88 1.06
CA GLN A 176 -29.45 35.39 2.06
C GLN A 176 -29.74 36.89 1.87
N THR A 177 -28.70 37.70 1.65
CA THR A 177 -28.88 39.14 1.39
C THR A 177 -29.60 39.42 0.08
N SER A 178 -29.37 38.61 -0.96
CA SER A 178 -30.09 38.71 -2.24
C SER A 178 -31.57 38.37 -2.09
N LEU A 179 -31.91 37.32 -1.35
CA LEU A 179 -33.29 36.94 -1.04
C LEU A 179 -34.02 38.02 -0.23
N LEU A 180 -33.36 38.61 0.78
CA LEU A 180 -33.92 39.71 1.56
C LEU A 180 -34.21 40.94 0.69
N LYS A 181 -33.31 41.30 -0.23
CA LYS A 181 -33.52 42.42 -1.17
C LYS A 181 -34.73 42.18 -2.09
N LEU A 182 -34.89 40.96 -2.61
CA LEU A 182 -36.03 40.58 -3.44
C LEU A 182 -37.36 40.67 -2.67
N TYR A 183 -37.38 40.19 -1.43
CA TYR A 183 -38.57 40.23 -0.58
C TYR A 183 -39.01 41.67 -0.25
N VAL A 184 -38.06 42.54 0.07
CA VAL A 184 -38.34 43.97 0.33
C VAL A 184 -38.85 44.67 -0.93
N SER A 185 -38.31 44.34 -2.11
CA SER A 185 -38.76 44.92 -3.39
C SER A 185 -40.15 44.48 -3.84
N GLN A 186 -40.68 43.36 -3.34
CA GLN A 186 -42.03 42.88 -3.66
C GLN A 186 -43.08 43.38 -2.65
N SER A 187 -42.65 43.95 -1.52
CA SER A 187 -43.53 44.41 -0.44
C SER A 187 -43.80 45.92 -0.47
N ILE A 188 -43.30 46.62 -1.50
CA ILE A 188 -43.50 48.05 -1.80
C ILE A 188 -44.23 48.13 -3.14
#